data_AF-A0A6G9SLG8-F1
#
_entry.id   AF-A0A6G9SLG8-F1
#
_cell.length_a   1.000
_cell.length_b   1.000
_cell.length_c   1.000
_cell.angle_alpha   90.00
_cell.angle_beta   90.00
_cell.angle_gamma   90.00
#
_symmetry.space_group_name_H-M   'P 1'
#
loop_
_entity.id
_entity.type
_entity.pdbx_description
1 polymer ?
#
loop_
_entity_poly.entity_id
_entity_poly.type
_entity_poly.pdbx_seq_one_letter_code
_entity_poly.pdbx_strand_id
1 'polypeptide(L)'
;MHQANYVRQNIRNKINNQILEHPFTDYWDIFVLKHQHPINIALHILGICFFYGLLFSAWKLQNLWLLLGLPLTQLIGLTGHFLFERSHIDLQDAVFSWRASYCLGKMLFRVLMGKYQDDIHQRQEILNNYQSSKDEVKI
;
A
#
# COMPACT_ATOMS: atom_id res chain seq x y z
N MET A 1 8.30 30.95 -5.20
CA MET A 1 8.45 29.64 -5.89
C MET A 1 8.31 28.41 -4.97
N HIS A 2 8.16 28.52 -3.64
CA HIS A 2 7.96 27.36 -2.75
C HIS A 2 6.54 26.76 -2.73
N GLN A 3 5.52 27.56 -3.01
CA GLN A 3 4.11 27.13 -2.89
C GLN A 3 3.69 26.09 -3.96
N ALA A 4 4.26 26.18 -5.17
CA ALA A 4 3.93 25.28 -6.28
C ALA A 4 4.46 23.84 -6.07
N ASN A 5 5.59 23.68 -5.38
CA ASN A 5 6.15 22.36 -5.07
C ASN A 5 5.34 21.62 -4.00
N TYR A 6 4.79 22.35 -3.02
CA TYR A 6 3.94 21.79 -1.97
C TYR A 6 2.63 21.20 -2.55
N VAL A 7 1.97 21.95 -3.44
CA VAL A 7 0.72 21.51 -4.09
C VAL A 7 0.95 20.28 -4.97
N ARG A 8 2.08 20.19 -5.68
CA ARG A 8 2.40 19.03 -6.54
C ARG A 8 2.73 17.77 -5.74
N GLN A 9 3.39 17.89 -4.58
CA GLN A 9 3.62 16.75 -3.67
C GLN A 9 2.30 16.22 -3.09
N ASN A 10 1.35 17.12 -2.77
CA ASN A 10 0.04 16.78 -2.22
C ASN A 10 -0.85 15.92 -3.11
N ILE A 11 -0.62 15.89 -4.43
CA ILE A 11 -1.41 15.07 -5.35
C ILE A 11 -0.84 13.65 -5.46
N ARG A 12 0.48 13.48 -5.38
CA ARG A 12 1.17 12.21 -5.66
C ARG A 12 1.24 11.27 -4.46
N ASN A 13 1.10 11.80 -3.24
CA ASN A 13 1.33 11.07 -2.00
C ASN A 13 0.07 10.93 -1.12
N LYS A 14 -1.13 11.05 -1.70
CA LYS A 14 -2.38 11.00 -0.91
C LYS A 14 -2.53 9.68 -0.17
N ILE A 15 -2.82 9.73 1.12
CA ILE A 15 -3.21 8.56 1.93
C ILE A 15 -4.66 8.19 1.63
N ASN A 16 -5.57 9.17 1.62
CA ASN A 16 -6.96 9.03 1.17
C ASN A 16 -7.54 10.41 0.79
N ASN A 17 -8.78 10.48 0.32
CA ASN A 17 -9.42 11.74 -0.07
C ASN A 17 -9.72 12.72 1.08
N GLN A 18 -9.63 12.27 2.33
CA GLN A 18 -9.92 13.08 3.52
C GLN A 18 -8.63 13.68 4.13
N ILE A 19 -7.48 13.01 3.95
CA ILE A 19 -6.18 13.41 4.45
C ILE A 19 -5.40 14.02 3.29
N LEU A 20 -5.62 15.32 3.05
CA LEU A 20 -4.88 16.07 2.03
C LEU A 20 -3.46 16.44 2.47
N GLU A 21 -3.18 16.55 3.76
CA GLU A 21 -1.87 16.97 4.27
C GLU A 21 -1.38 16.00 5.35
N HIS A 22 -0.11 15.60 5.26
CA HIS A 22 0.52 14.68 6.22
C HIS A 22 2.03 14.97 6.31
N PRO A 23 2.71 14.55 7.39
CA PRO A 23 4.15 14.79 7.55
C PRO A 23 5.04 13.80 6.78
N PHE A 24 4.47 12.72 6.23
CA PHE A 24 5.26 11.65 5.61
C PHE A 24 5.90 12.04 4.28
N THR A 25 7.20 11.78 4.17
CA THR A 25 7.98 11.91 2.94
C THR A 25 8.19 10.56 2.24
N ASP A 26 8.20 9.48 3.01
CA ASP A 26 8.49 8.14 2.53
C ASP A 26 7.23 7.43 2.06
N TYR A 27 7.34 6.80 0.88
CA TYR A 27 6.25 6.01 0.30
C TYR A 27 5.82 4.85 1.20
N TRP A 28 6.75 4.30 1.99
CA TRP A 28 6.44 3.22 2.94
C TRP A 28 5.41 3.65 3.99
N ASP A 29 5.53 4.84 4.55
CA ASP A 29 4.62 5.29 5.61
C ASP A 29 3.21 5.52 5.07
N ILE A 30 3.11 6.10 3.87
CA ILE A 30 1.85 6.24 3.13
C ILE A 30 1.28 4.86 2.80
N PHE A 31 2.12 3.94 2.32
CA PHE A 31 1.72 2.57 1.98
C PHE A 31 1.14 1.83 3.19
N VAL A 32 1.78 1.89 4.36
CA VAL A 32 1.29 1.26 5.60
C VAL A 32 -0.08 1.79 5.98
N LEU A 33 -0.29 3.11 5.91
CA LEU A 33 -1.59 3.71 6.25
C LEU A 33 -2.69 3.35 5.25
N LYS A 34 -2.37 3.20 3.96
CA LYS A 34 -3.31 2.69 2.95
C LYS A 34 -3.69 1.22 3.17
N HIS A 35 -2.76 0.41 3.68
CA HIS A 35 -2.90 -1.03 3.81
C HIS A 35 -3.16 -1.52 5.23
N GLN A 36 -3.58 -0.63 6.13
CA GLN A 36 -3.80 -0.97 7.54
C GLN A 36 -5.00 -1.91 7.79
N HIS A 37 -5.97 -1.96 6.87
CA HIS A 37 -7.18 -2.75 7.07
C HIS A 37 -6.85 -4.26 7.08
N PRO A 38 -7.26 -5.04 8.09
CA PRO A 38 -6.83 -6.43 8.26
C PRO A 38 -7.20 -7.33 7.07
N ILE A 39 -8.35 -7.06 6.43
CA ILE A 39 -8.75 -7.80 5.22
C ILE A 39 -7.87 -7.42 4.02
N ASN A 40 -7.46 -6.15 3.89
CA ASN A 40 -6.56 -5.73 2.82
C ASN A 40 -5.19 -6.41 2.99
N ILE A 41 -4.68 -6.46 4.23
CA ILE A 41 -3.47 -7.22 4.59
C ILE A 41 -3.64 -8.69 4.17
N ALA A 42 -4.72 -9.35 4.58
CA ALA A 42 -4.95 -10.75 4.27
C ALA A 42 -5.00 -11.01 2.75
N LEU A 43 -5.72 -10.17 1.99
CA LEU A 43 -5.81 -10.29 0.53
C LEU A 43 -4.44 -10.11 -0.15
N HIS A 44 -3.62 -9.18 0.32
CA HIS A 44 -2.25 -9.02 -0.20
C HIS A 44 -1.37 -10.23 0.12
N ILE A 45 -1.41 -10.75 1.35
CA ILE A 45 -0.66 -11.97 1.71
C ILE A 45 -1.12 -13.16 0.86
N LEU A 46 -2.43 -13.36 0.68
CA LEU A 46 -2.98 -14.39 -0.19
C LEU A 46 -2.53 -14.22 -1.64
N GLY A 47 -2.57 -12.98 -2.17
CA GLY A 47 -2.09 -12.66 -3.51
C GLY A 47 -0.60 -12.98 -3.69
N ILE A 48 0.24 -12.66 -2.68
CA ILE A 48 1.67 -12.97 -2.69
C ILE A 48 1.91 -14.48 -2.63
N CYS A 49 1.22 -15.21 -1.75
CA CYS A 49 1.31 -16.67 -1.68
C CYS A 49 0.88 -17.33 -3.00
N PHE A 50 -0.21 -16.85 -3.61
CA PHE A 50 -0.68 -17.36 -4.89
C PHE A 50 0.32 -17.06 -6.01
N PHE A 51 0.91 -15.86 -6.05
CA PHE A 51 1.95 -15.48 -7.01
C PHE A 51 3.20 -16.38 -6.91
N TYR A 52 3.79 -16.53 -5.73
CA TYR A 52 4.97 -17.37 -5.55
C TYR A 52 4.65 -18.86 -5.73
N GLY A 53 3.48 -19.32 -5.29
CA GLY A 53 3.00 -20.68 -5.54
C GLY A 53 2.84 -20.99 -7.03
N LEU A 54 2.33 -20.03 -7.80
CA LEU A 54 2.20 -20.14 -9.25
C LEU A 54 3.55 -20.19 -9.95
N LEU A 55 4.50 -19.32 -9.57
CA LEU A 55 5.87 -19.34 -10.09
C LEU A 55 6.58 -20.66 -9.77
N PHE A 56 6.47 -21.13 -8.53
CA PHE A 56 7.04 -22.40 -8.10
C PHE A 56 6.44 -23.57 -8.88
N SER A 57 5.12 -23.56 -9.09
CA SER A 57 4.42 -24.60 -9.86
C SER A 57 4.80 -24.58 -11.34
N ALA A 58 4.89 -23.39 -11.96
CA ALA A 58 5.34 -23.21 -13.33
C ALA A 58 6.77 -23.72 -13.51
N TRP A 59 7.67 -23.42 -12.55
CA TRP A 59 9.04 -23.93 -12.56
C TRP A 59 9.09 -25.44 -12.35
N LYS A 60 8.36 -26.00 -11.38
CA LYS A 60 8.39 -27.43 -11.07
C LYS A 60 7.80 -28.30 -12.18
N LEU A 61 6.70 -27.85 -12.78
CA LEU A 61 5.99 -28.55 -13.86
C LEU A 61 6.52 -28.18 -15.25
N GLN A 62 7.47 -27.25 -15.33
CA GLN A 62 8.00 -26.68 -16.58
C GLN A 62 6.89 -26.19 -17.52
N ASN A 63 5.76 -25.78 -16.94
CA ASN A 63 4.56 -25.42 -17.67
C ASN A 63 4.35 -23.91 -17.60
N LEU A 64 4.88 -23.21 -18.61
CA LEU A 64 4.79 -21.75 -18.71
C LEU A 64 3.35 -21.25 -18.93
N TRP A 65 2.41 -22.12 -19.34
CA TRP A 65 0.99 -21.75 -19.44
C TRP A 65 0.39 -21.37 -18.09
N LEU A 66 0.94 -21.89 -16.98
CA LEU A 66 0.55 -21.49 -15.64
C LEU A 66 0.80 -20.00 -15.38
N LEU A 67 1.75 -19.38 -16.09
CA LEU A 67 2.01 -17.95 -15.96
C LEU A 67 0.86 -17.07 -16.49
N LEU A 68 -0.06 -17.63 -17.29
CA LEU A 68 -1.32 -16.93 -17.64
C LEU A 68 -2.23 -16.71 -16.41
N GLY A 69 -1.95 -17.36 -15.28
CA GLY A 69 -2.59 -17.07 -14.00
C GLY A 69 -2.04 -15.84 -13.27
N LEU A 70 -0.91 -15.25 -13.71
CA LEU A 70 -0.32 -14.07 -13.08
C LEU A 70 -1.25 -12.84 -13.08
N PRO A 71 -2.03 -12.55 -14.14
CA PRO A 71 -3.05 -11.51 -14.08
C PRO A 71 -4.09 -11.74 -12.98
N LEU A 72 -4.44 -13.00 -12.67
CA LEU A 72 -5.40 -13.32 -11.61
C LEU A 72 -4.83 -12.98 -10.22
N THR A 73 -3.52 -13.13 -10.01
CA THR A 73 -2.88 -12.76 -8.74
C THR A 73 -3.01 -11.25 -8.49
N GLN A 74 -2.91 -10.45 -9.56
CA GLN A 74 -3.08 -9.00 -9.50
C GLN A 74 -4.53 -8.60 -9.21
N LEU A 75 -5.51 -9.29 -9.79
CA LEU A 75 -6.93 -9.04 -9.52
C LEU A 75 -7.30 -9.23 -8.04
N ILE A 76 -6.69 -10.20 -7.36
CA ILE A 76 -6.91 -10.42 -5.91
C ILE A 76 -6.40 -9.21 -5.11
N GLY A 77 -5.19 -8.71 -5.40
CA GLY A 77 -4.65 -7.51 -4.76
C GLY A 77 -5.47 -6.26 -5.06
N LEU A 78 -5.86 -6.06 -6.32
CA LEU A 78 -6.71 -4.95 -6.77
C LEU A 78 -8.10 -4.96 -6.14
N THR A 79 -8.67 -6.14 -5.91
CA THR A 79 -9.97 -6.28 -5.22
C THR A 79 -9.87 -5.83 -3.76
N GLY A 80 -8.73 -6.07 -3.09
CA GLY A 80 -8.47 -5.54 -1.75
C GLY A 80 -8.48 -4.00 -1.72
N HIS A 81 -7.85 -3.37 -2.71
CA HIS A 81 -7.93 -1.92 -2.87
C HIS A 81 -9.34 -1.44 -3.18
N PHE A 82 -10.03 -2.06 -4.14
CA PHE A 82 -11.37 -1.63 -4.56
C PHE A 82 -12.42 -1.73 -3.44
N LEU A 83 -12.35 -2.78 -2.61
CA LEU A 83 -13.33 -3.00 -1.55
C LEU A 83 -13.10 -2.09 -0.33
N PHE A 84 -11.86 -1.70 -0.04
CA PHE A 84 -11.51 -1.00 1.20
C PHE A 84 -11.00 0.42 1.01
N GLU A 85 -10.67 0.83 -0.22
CA GLU A 85 -10.24 2.18 -0.56
C GLU A 85 -11.37 2.87 -1.35
N ARG A 86 -12.25 3.61 -0.64
CA ARG A 86 -13.40 4.34 -1.21
C ARG A 86 -12.98 5.61 -1.98
N SER A 87 -11.80 5.60 -2.57
CA SER A 87 -11.17 6.73 -3.25
C SER A 87 -10.63 6.26 -4.58
N HIS A 88 -11.25 6.75 -5.66
CA HIS A 88 -10.81 6.74 -7.04
C HIS A 88 -9.49 6.00 -7.28
N ILE A 89 -9.59 4.80 -7.87
CA ILE A 89 -8.46 3.94 -8.25
C ILE A 89 -7.34 4.82 -8.79
N ASP A 90 -6.26 4.97 -8.04
CA ASP A 90 -5.03 5.59 -8.52
C ASP A 90 -4.40 4.55 -9.45
N LEU A 91 -4.88 4.53 -10.70
CA LEU A 91 -4.47 3.62 -11.78
C LEU A 91 -2.94 3.64 -12.00
N GLN A 92 -2.23 4.62 -11.45
CA GLN A 92 -0.77 4.73 -11.50
C GLN A 92 -0.03 3.89 -10.45
N ASP A 93 -0.65 3.55 -9.31
CA ASP A 93 -0.09 2.60 -8.32
C ASP A 93 -0.52 1.14 -8.60
N ALA A 94 -1.55 0.95 -9.43
CA ALA A 94 -2.17 -0.33 -9.76
C ALA A 94 -1.31 -1.29 -10.61
N VAL A 95 -0.18 -0.83 -11.18
CA VAL A 95 0.62 -1.62 -12.12
C VAL A 95 2.11 -1.44 -11.84
N PHE A 96 2.72 -2.44 -11.17
CA PHE A 96 4.16 -2.72 -11.21
C PHE A 96 5.13 -1.54 -11.01
N SER A 97 4.90 -0.66 -10.02
CA SER A 97 5.97 0.21 -9.59
C SER A 97 6.97 -0.60 -8.75
N TRP A 98 8.27 -0.52 -9.07
CA TRP A 98 9.34 -1.18 -8.28
C TRP A 98 9.24 -0.84 -6.78
N ARG A 99 8.76 0.38 -6.47
CA ARG A 99 8.52 0.86 -5.10
C ARG A 99 7.36 0.12 -4.41
N ALA A 100 6.25 -0.12 -5.12
CA ALA A 100 5.12 -0.90 -4.60
C ALA A 100 5.51 -2.37 -4.38
N SER A 101 6.24 -2.99 -5.32
CA SER A 101 6.74 -4.36 -5.14
C SER A 101 7.70 -4.47 -3.95
N TYR A 102 8.60 -3.51 -3.77
CA TYR A 102 9.47 -3.46 -2.59
C TYR A 102 8.66 -3.32 -1.29
N CYS A 103 7.63 -2.46 -1.27
CA CYS A 103 6.78 -2.28 -0.10
C CYS A 103 5.93 -3.52 0.20
N LEU A 104 5.42 -4.21 -0.81
CA LEU A 104 4.71 -5.48 -0.66
C LEU A 104 5.61 -6.57 -0.05
N GLY A 105 6.85 -6.68 -0.53
CA GLY A 105 7.83 -7.60 0.07
C GLY A 105 8.18 -7.23 1.52
N LYS A 106 8.38 -5.94 1.80
CA LYS A 106 8.62 -5.42 3.15
C LYS A 106 7.42 -5.68 4.07
N MET A 107 6.20 -5.49 3.58
CA MET A 107 4.96 -5.79 4.29
C MET A 107 4.87 -7.28 4.63
N LEU A 108 5.07 -8.19 3.67
CA LEU A 108 5.13 -9.63 3.94
C LEU A 108 6.12 -9.94 5.06
N PHE A 109 7.35 -9.42 4.96
CA PHE A 109 8.37 -9.66 5.96
C PHE A 109 7.97 -9.14 7.36
N ARG A 110 7.41 -7.93 7.45
CA ARG A 110 6.96 -7.35 8.72
C ARG A 110 5.75 -8.08 9.30
N VAL A 111 4.84 -8.57 8.45
CA VAL A 111 3.70 -9.41 8.87
C VAL A 111 4.20 -10.75 9.42
N LEU A 112 5.13 -11.41 8.74
CA LEU A 112 5.74 -12.66 9.22
C LEU A 112 6.49 -12.47 10.54
N MET A 113 7.11 -11.31 10.74
CA MET A 113 7.77 -10.95 12.00
C MET A 113 6.80 -10.47 13.09
N GLY A 114 5.49 -10.37 12.80
CA GLY A 114 4.48 -9.86 13.72
C GLY A 114 4.57 -8.35 14.02
N LYS A 115 5.42 -7.61 13.30
CA LYS A 115 5.73 -6.19 13.57
C LYS A 115 4.93 -5.18 12.73
N TYR A 116 4.11 -5.67 11.81
CA TYR A 116 3.35 -4.79 10.91
C TYR A 116 2.25 -4.01 11.64
N GLN A 117 1.69 -4.56 12.72
CA GLN A 117 0.74 -3.83 13.57
C GLN A 117 1.41 -2.66 14.28
N ASP A 118 2.62 -2.84 14.81
CA ASP A 118 3.41 -1.75 15.41
C ASP A 118 3.70 -0.64 14.38
N ASP A 119 3.98 -1.02 13.12
CA ASP A 119 4.15 -0.04 12.05
C ASP A 119 2.87 0.79 11.86
N ILE A 120 1.70 0.14 11.78
CA ILE A 120 0.42 0.84 11.64
C ILE A 120 0.21 1.81 12.81
N HIS A 121 0.36 1.33 14.05
CA HIS A 121 0.18 2.16 15.24
C HIS A 121 1.09 3.39 15.24
N GLN A 122 2.39 3.20 14.98
CA GLN A 122 3.36 4.28 14.95
C GLN A 122 3.01 5.35 13.90
N ARG A 123 2.61 4.95 12.68
CA ARG A 123 2.25 5.92 11.64
C ARG A 123 0.93 6.61 11.96
N GLN A 124 -0.04 5.89 12.53
CA GLN A 124 -1.32 6.49 12.90
C GLN A 124 -1.14 7.54 14.00
N GLU A 125 -0.27 7.29 14.97
CA GLU A 125 0.06 8.25 16.04
C GLU A 125 0.72 9.51 15.48
N ILE A 126 1.71 9.37 14.59
CA ILE A 126 2.34 10.51 13.91
C ILE A 126 1.32 11.34 13.13
N LEU A 127 0.41 10.68 12.42
CA LEU A 127 -0.64 11.34 11.65
C LEU A 127 -1.59 12.11 12.56
N ASN A 128 -2.06 11.49 13.65
CA ASN A 128 -2.96 12.10 14.60
C ASN A 128 -2.31 13.34 15.26
N ASN A 129 -1.06 13.23 15.72
CA ASN A 129 -0.33 14.33 16.33
C ASN A 129 -0.16 15.52 15.37
N TYR A 130 0.14 15.23 14.10
CA TYR A 130 0.25 16.27 13.07
C TYR A 130 -1.08 16.99 12.86
N GLN A 131 -2.19 16.25 12.76
CA GLN A 131 -3.52 16.83 12.58
C GLN A 131 -3.92 17.71 13.78
N SER A 132 -3.76 17.21 15.00
CA SER A 132 -4.04 17.98 16.22
C SER A 132 -3.22 19.28 16.30
N SER A 133 -1.92 19.23 15.99
CA SER A 133 -1.07 20.43 16.00
C SER A 133 -1.50 21.48 14.97
N LYS A 134 -2.10 21.06 13.85
CA LYS A 134 -2.58 21.98 12.81
C LYS A 134 -3.90 22.64 13.18
N ASP A 135 -4.75 21.94 13.91
CA ASP A 135 -6.02 22.48 14.41
C ASP A 135 -5.77 23.50 15.52
N GLU A 136 -4.77 23.30 16.39
CA GLU A 136 -4.37 24.27 17.42
C GLU A 136 -3.83 25.59 16.84
N VAL A 137 -3.08 25.52 15.74
CA VAL A 137 -2.51 26.72 15.07
C VAL A 137 -3.58 27.51 14.28
N LYS A 138 -4.76 26.93 14.04
CA LYS A 138 -5.88 27.57 13.34
C LYS A 138 -6.82 28.37 14.25
N ILE A 139 -6.63 28.34 15.57
CA ILE A 139 -7.44 29.07 16.56
C ILE A 139 -6.83 30.45 16.83
#